data_AF-A0AAV1LCI1-F1
#
_entry.id   AF-A0AAV1LCI1-F1
#
_cell.length_a   1.000
_cell.length_b   1.000
_cell.length_c   1.000
_cell.angle_alpha   90.00
_cell.angle_beta   90.00
_cell.angle_gamma   90.00
#
_symmetry.space_group_name_H-M   'P 1'
#
loop_
_entity.id
_entity.type
_entity.pdbx_description
1 polymer ?
#
loop_
_entity_poly.entity_id
_entity_poly.type
_entity_poly.pdbx_seq_one_letter_code
_entity_poly.pdbx_strand_id
1 'polypeptide(L)'
;MSVPALRQPKRSKKTTPPKKSITCRKPEKEYVILTLKDDKKLVVTSDGYHGIIKMESMYLCVLCETEIDLDDKCKAEHKNLESHLKTFEKFPHLEGFVENLVRQLNKNSCYCTICNVMVSTNFLMRHVEGEAHKQELERAGIRASVYKPK
;
A
#
# COMPACT_ATOMS: atom_id res chain seq x y z
N MET A 1 -41.64 53.03 -13.91
CA MET A 1 -40.68 53.45 -12.86
C MET A 1 -39.56 52.42 -12.86
N SER A 2 -38.49 52.69 -13.60
CA SER A 2 -37.42 51.73 -13.89
C SER A 2 -36.29 51.91 -12.88
N VAL A 3 -35.94 50.85 -12.15
CA VAL A 3 -34.91 50.87 -11.10
C VAL A 3 -33.52 51.04 -11.74
N PRO A 4 -32.65 51.94 -11.25
CA PRO A 4 -31.30 52.11 -11.81
C PRO A 4 -30.41 50.89 -11.53
N ALA A 5 -29.65 50.45 -12.53
CA ALA A 5 -28.67 49.38 -12.38
C ALA A 5 -27.50 49.81 -11.46
N LEU A 6 -27.28 49.08 -10.37
CA LEU A 6 -26.17 49.30 -9.45
C LEU A 6 -24.83 48.92 -10.12
N ARG A 7 -23.90 49.87 -10.13
CA ARG A 7 -22.55 49.77 -10.68
C ARG A 7 -21.70 48.80 -9.83
N GLN A 8 -21.37 47.61 -10.36
CA GLN A 8 -20.43 46.70 -9.69
C GLN A 8 -18.98 47.23 -9.78
N PRO A 9 -18.17 47.14 -8.71
CA PRO A 9 -16.79 47.58 -8.72
C PRO A 9 -15.91 46.65 -9.57
N LYS A 10 -15.13 47.25 -10.48
CA LYS A 10 -14.09 46.58 -11.28
C LYS A 10 -13.02 46.00 -10.35
N ARG A 11 -13.03 44.69 -10.10
CA ARG A 11 -11.88 44.00 -9.47
C ARG A 11 -10.71 43.98 -10.46
N SER A 12 -9.64 44.62 -10.05
CA SER A 12 -8.36 44.74 -10.74
C SER A 12 -7.73 43.38 -11.01
N LYS A 13 -7.23 43.21 -12.24
CA LYS A 13 -6.42 42.07 -12.66
C LYS A 13 -5.12 42.07 -11.85
N LYS A 14 -4.99 41.16 -10.88
CA LYS A 14 -3.68 40.74 -10.38
C LYS A 14 -3.23 39.54 -11.22
N THR A 15 -2.25 39.78 -12.08
CA THR A 15 -1.45 38.77 -12.76
C THR A 15 -0.70 37.93 -11.73
N THR A 16 -1.19 36.71 -11.50
CA THR A 16 -0.43 35.63 -10.84
C THR A 16 0.06 34.65 -11.92
N PRO A 17 1.27 34.09 -11.79
CA PRO A 17 1.93 33.25 -12.79
C PRO A 17 1.10 32.00 -13.15
N PRO A 18 1.34 31.38 -14.31
CA PRO A 18 0.45 30.36 -14.87
C PRO A 18 0.29 29.19 -13.90
N LYS A 19 -0.98 28.87 -13.60
CA LYS A 19 -1.39 27.61 -12.99
C LYS A 19 -0.78 26.49 -13.82
N LYS A 20 0.35 25.94 -13.39
CA LYS A 20 0.73 24.59 -13.78
C LYS A 20 -0.44 23.74 -13.33
N SER A 21 -1.20 23.24 -14.30
CA SER A 21 -2.13 22.14 -14.07
C SER A 21 -1.41 21.13 -13.22
N ILE A 22 -1.82 21.01 -11.95
CA ILE A 22 -1.43 19.88 -11.12
C ILE A 22 -2.13 18.72 -11.81
N THR A 23 -1.41 18.10 -12.74
CA THR A 23 -1.71 16.74 -13.13
C THR A 23 -1.65 15.97 -11.82
N CYS A 24 -2.79 15.41 -11.39
CA CYS A 24 -2.81 14.38 -10.37
C CYS A 24 -1.94 13.23 -10.88
N ARG A 25 -0.63 13.33 -10.68
CA ARG A 25 0.27 12.19 -10.80
C ARG A 25 -0.21 11.22 -9.75
N LYS A 26 -0.73 10.07 -10.19
CA LYS A 26 -1.05 8.95 -9.30
C LYS A 26 0.20 8.73 -8.43
N PRO A 27 0.07 8.57 -7.11
CA PRO A 27 1.23 8.26 -6.28
C PRO A 27 1.90 7.01 -6.88
N GLU A 28 3.16 7.13 -7.25
CA GLU A 28 3.94 6.01 -7.77
C GLU A 28 4.00 4.98 -6.64
N LYS A 29 3.37 3.81 -6.86
CA LYS A 29 3.42 2.74 -5.88
C LYS A 29 4.88 2.29 -5.76
N GLU A 30 5.44 2.42 -4.57
CA GLU A 30 6.75 1.87 -4.25
C GLU A 30 6.65 0.35 -4.17
N TYR A 31 7.61 -0.36 -4.76
CA TYR A 31 7.63 -1.82 -4.82
C TYR A 31 8.90 -2.38 -4.17
N VAL A 32 8.79 -3.59 -3.64
CA VAL A 32 9.87 -4.37 -3.04
C VAL A 32 10.01 -5.68 -3.82
N ILE A 33 11.24 -6.03 -4.17
CA ILE A 33 11.57 -7.30 -4.84
C ILE A 33 11.98 -8.31 -3.78
N LEU A 34 11.30 -9.45 -3.76
CA LEU A 34 11.57 -10.56 -2.85
C LEU A 34 12.14 -11.71 -3.68
N THR A 35 13.32 -12.19 -3.28
CA THR A 35 13.92 -13.41 -3.83
C THR A 35 13.61 -14.56 -2.89
N LEU A 36 12.86 -15.55 -3.38
CA LEU A 36 12.52 -16.78 -2.68
C LEU A 36 13.71 -17.75 -2.67
N LYS A 37 13.63 -18.82 -1.87
CA LYS A 37 14.71 -19.82 -1.74
C LYS A 37 15.07 -20.51 -3.07
N ASP A 38 14.11 -20.62 -4.00
CA ASP A 38 14.29 -21.24 -5.32
C ASP A 38 14.73 -20.24 -6.41
N ASP A 39 15.34 -19.10 -6.03
CA ASP A 39 15.71 -17.97 -6.90
C ASP A 39 14.53 -17.30 -7.66
N LYS A 40 13.30 -17.76 -7.42
CA LYS A 40 12.08 -17.11 -7.91
C LYS A 40 11.95 -15.73 -7.31
N LYS A 41 11.61 -14.74 -8.13
CA LYS A 41 11.42 -13.35 -7.70
C LYS A 41 9.96 -12.96 -7.73
N LEU A 42 9.51 -12.26 -6.70
CA LEU A 42 8.18 -11.67 -6.61
C LEU A 42 8.31 -10.18 -6.34
N VAL A 43 7.45 -9.38 -6.97
CA VAL A 43 7.39 -7.93 -6.73
C VAL A 43 6.08 -7.56 -6.08
N VAL A 44 6.17 -7.14 -4.82
CA VAL A 44 5.04 -6.72 -3.97
C VAL A 44 5.12 -5.23 -3.69
N THR A 45 4.03 -4.62 -3.25
CA THR A 45 4.06 -3.21 -2.84
C THR A 45 4.84 -3.05 -1.53
N SER A 46 5.50 -1.91 -1.35
CA SER A 46 6.16 -1.52 -0.10
C SER A 46 5.17 -1.54 1.07
N ASP A 47 3.97 -1.00 0.87
CA ASP A 47 2.89 -1.07 1.87
C ASP A 47 2.53 -2.52 2.22
N GLY A 48 2.36 -3.39 1.21
CA GLY A 48 2.07 -4.81 1.41
C GLY A 48 3.19 -5.53 2.17
N TYR A 49 4.44 -5.26 1.82
CA TYR A 49 5.61 -5.86 2.48
C TYR A 49 5.67 -5.53 3.97
N HIS A 50 5.42 -4.26 4.34
CA HIS A 50 5.45 -3.78 5.72
C HIS A 50 4.13 -3.95 6.49
N GLY A 51 3.10 -4.56 5.90
CA GLY A 51 1.83 -4.82 6.59
C GLY A 51 0.94 -3.58 6.75
N ILE A 52 0.99 -2.64 5.80
CA ILE A 52 0.19 -1.42 5.82
C ILE A 52 -1.01 -1.56 4.89
N ILE A 53 -2.20 -1.57 5.50
CA ILE A 53 -3.48 -1.65 4.82
C ILE A 53 -4.10 -0.26 4.75
N LYS A 54 -4.58 0.13 3.57
CA LYS A 54 -5.36 1.37 3.41
C LYS A 54 -6.82 1.12 3.77
N MET A 55 -7.32 1.85 4.77
CA MET A 55 -8.73 1.93 5.12
C MET A 55 -9.36 3.21 4.50
N GLU A 56 -10.63 3.48 4.79
CA GLU A 56 -11.35 4.62 4.21
C GLU A 56 -10.74 5.98 4.60
N SER A 57 -10.41 6.15 5.88
CA SER A 57 -9.94 7.41 6.46
C SER A 57 -8.52 7.38 7.03
N MET A 58 -7.86 6.22 7.02
CA MET A 58 -6.55 6.01 7.66
C MET A 58 -5.80 4.84 7.03
N TYR A 59 -4.53 4.70 7.39
CA TYR A 59 -3.76 3.47 7.19
C TYR A 59 -3.74 2.67 8.50
N LEU A 60 -3.71 1.35 8.40
CA LEU A 60 -3.55 0.44 9.52
C LEU A 60 -2.29 -0.39 9.32
N CYS A 61 -1.35 -0.33 10.26
CA CYS A 61 -0.27 -1.30 10.33
C CYS A 61 -0.73 -2.52 11.12
N VAL A 62 -0.89 -3.66 10.44
CA VAL A 62 -1.39 -4.89 11.08
C VAL A 62 -0.32 -5.61 11.91
N LEU A 63 0.96 -5.26 11.73
CA LEU A 63 2.07 -5.82 12.50
C LEU A 63 2.24 -5.10 13.84
N CYS A 64 2.07 -3.78 13.83
CA CYS A 64 2.15 -2.94 15.03
C CYS A 64 0.79 -2.68 15.69
N GLU A 65 -0.31 -3.13 15.08
CA GLU A 65 -1.68 -2.84 15.51
C GLU A 65 -1.93 -1.33 15.72
N THR A 66 -1.35 -0.51 14.83
CA THR A 66 -1.34 0.96 14.96
C THR A 66 -2.06 1.62 13.78
N GLU A 67 -2.93 2.57 14.10
CA GLU A 67 -3.57 3.46 13.13
C GLU A 67 -2.61 4.61 12.76
N ILE A 68 -2.56 4.93 11.48
CA ILE A 68 -1.68 5.95 10.91
C ILE A 68 -2.56 6.88 10.07
N ASP A 69 -2.35 8.18 10.20
CA ASP A 69 -3.07 9.17 9.41
C ASP A 69 -2.96 8.89 7.91
N LEU A 70 -3.97 9.29 7.14
CA LEU A 70 -4.02 9.11 5.68
C LEU A 70 -3.06 10.06 4.94
N ASP A 71 -1.80 10.11 5.37
CA ASP A 71 -0.68 10.83 4.80
C ASP A 71 0.43 9.82 4.44
N ASP A 72 0.89 9.88 3.18
CA ASP A 72 1.94 9.02 2.68
C ASP A 72 3.27 9.23 3.41
N LYS A 73 3.51 10.42 3.99
CA LYS A 73 4.68 10.68 4.83
C LYS A 73 4.61 9.92 6.15
N CYS A 74 3.47 9.98 6.83
CA CYS A 74 3.28 9.29 8.11
C CYS A 74 3.49 7.79 7.99
N LYS A 75 2.97 7.15 6.94
CA LYS A 75 3.23 5.71 6.72
C LYS A 75 4.69 5.43 6.35
N ALA A 76 5.37 6.32 5.63
CA ALA A 76 6.78 6.15 5.28
C ALA A 76 7.69 6.30 6.52
N GLU A 77 7.40 7.27 7.39
CA GLU A 77 8.07 7.42 8.69
C GLU A 77 7.85 6.19 9.56
N HIS A 78 6.60 5.70 9.66
CA HIS A 78 6.27 4.50 10.42
C HIS A 78 7.08 3.26 9.98
N LYS A 79 7.23 3.03 8.67
CA LYS A 79 8.05 1.91 8.14
C LYS A 79 9.51 1.95 8.59
N ASN A 80 10.04 3.14 8.83
CA ASN A 80 11.44 3.37 9.19
C ASN A 80 11.66 3.47 10.71
N LEU A 81 10.60 3.49 11.51
CA LEU A 81 10.71 3.49 12.97
C LEU A 81 11.39 2.20 13.44
N GLU A 82 12.37 2.34 14.33
CA GLU A 82 13.07 1.20 14.94
C GLU A 82 12.09 0.24 15.65
N SER A 83 11.04 0.79 16.26
CA SER A 83 9.96 0.01 16.89
C SER A 83 9.20 -0.86 15.89
N HIS A 84 8.93 -0.34 14.69
CA HIS A 84 8.30 -1.09 13.61
C HIS A 84 9.23 -2.19 13.11
N LEU A 85 10.49 -1.88 12.81
CA LEU A 85 11.47 -2.86 12.32
C LEU A 85 11.67 -4.03 13.31
N LYS A 86 11.80 -3.73 14.61
CA LYS A 86 11.87 -4.76 15.67
C LYS A 86 10.62 -5.63 15.77
N THR A 87 9.44 -5.05 15.46
CA THR A 87 8.18 -5.79 15.46
C THR A 87 8.06 -6.64 14.20
N PHE A 88 8.42 -6.08 13.05
CA PHE A 88 8.44 -6.73 11.75
C PHE A 88 9.30 -8.01 11.74
N GLU A 89 10.47 -7.98 12.36
CA GLU A 89 11.35 -9.15 12.50
C GLU A 89 10.72 -10.33 13.26
N LYS A 90 9.77 -10.05 14.16
CA LYS A 90 9.06 -11.09 14.94
C LYS A 90 8.00 -11.83 14.14
N PHE A 91 7.64 -11.32 12.95
CA PHE A 91 6.57 -11.86 12.12
C PHE A 91 7.12 -12.38 10.78
N PRO A 92 8.03 -13.39 10.76
CA PRO A 92 8.53 -13.94 9.51
C PRO A 92 7.41 -14.59 8.67
N HIS A 93 7.68 -14.78 7.39
CA HIS A 93 6.78 -15.57 6.54
C HIS A 93 6.77 -17.03 6.97
N LEU A 94 5.60 -17.66 6.93
CA LEU A 94 5.42 -19.07 7.31
C LEU A 94 6.12 -19.99 6.31
N GLU A 95 6.89 -20.96 6.79
CA GLU A 95 7.69 -21.87 5.94
C GLU A 95 6.83 -22.69 4.96
N GLY A 96 5.62 -23.10 5.36
CA GLY A 96 4.68 -23.79 4.48
C GLY A 96 3.99 -22.91 3.42
N PHE A 97 4.17 -21.58 3.51
CA PHE A 97 3.52 -20.59 2.64
C PHE A 97 4.53 -19.59 2.06
N VAL A 98 5.80 -19.98 1.93
CA VAL A 98 6.88 -19.08 1.47
C VAL A 98 6.55 -18.49 0.10
N GLU A 99 6.01 -19.30 -0.83
CA GLU A 99 5.60 -18.82 -2.17
C GLU A 99 4.40 -17.85 -2.13
N ASN A 100 3.59 -17.92 -1.07
CA ASN A 100 2.38 -17.11 -0.89
C ASN A 100 2.60 -15.88 0.00
N LEU A 101 3.81 -15.74 0.56
CA LEU A 101 4.23 -14.63 1.42
C LEU A 101 3.23 -14.33 2.54
N VAL A 102 2.81 -15.38 3.26
CA VAL A 102 1.88 -15.26 4.38
C VAL A 102 2.63 -15.13 5.69
N ARG A 103 2.25 -14.15 6.51
CA ARG A 103 2.76 -13.95 7.89
C ARG A 103 1.69 -14.35 8.89
N GLN A 104 2.05 -15.00 9.98
CA GLN A 104 1.13 -15.25 11.08
C GLN A 104 1.16 -14.08 12.05
N LEU A 105 0.01 -13.44 12.30
CA LEU A 105 -0.09 -12.33 13.25
C LEU A 105 -0.40 -12.84 14.65
N ASN A 106 -1.38 -13.74 14.75
CA ASN A 106 -1.74 -14.40 15.99
C ASN A 106 -2.28 -15.82 15.71
N LYS A 107 -2.87 -16.48 16.72
CA LYS A 107 -3.38 -17.85 16.55
C LYS A 107 -4.49 -17.97 15.49
N ASN A 108 -5.28 -16.92 15.32
CA ASN A 108 -6.52 -16.94 14.53
C ASN A 108 -6.49 -16.04 13.28
N SER A 109 -5.45 -15.23 13.10
CA SER A 109 -5.27 -14.36 11.96
C SER A 109 -3.88 -14.46 11.33
N CYS A 110 -3.89 -14.39 10.02
CA CYS A 110 -2.74 -14.33 9.15
C CYS A 110 -2.85 -13.09 8.27
N TYR A 111 -1.73 -12.66 7.73
CA TYR A 111 -1.63 -11.55 6.80
C TYR A 111 -1.02 -12.03 5.49
N CYS A 112 -1.71 -11.77 4.38
CA CYS A 112 -1.21 -12.08 3.05
C CYS A 112 -0.51 -10.85 2.45
N THR A 113 0.81 -10.93 2.30
CA THR A 113 1.63 -9.83 1.76
C THR A 113 1.27 -9.49 0.31
N ILE A 114 0.88 -10.51 -0.48
CA ILE A 114 0.59 -10.38 -1.91
C ILE A 114 -0.73 -9.61 -2.11
N CYS A 115 -1.77 -10.03 -1.40
CA CYS A 115 -3.10 -9.43 -1.48
C CYS A 115 -3.24 -8.18 -0.60
N ASN A 116 -2.32 -7.93 0.34
CA ASN A 116 -2.39 -6.87 1.34
C ASN A 116 -3.70 -6.91 2.17
N VAL A 117 -4.04 -8.09 2.70
CA VAL A 117 -5.26 -8.32 3.50
C VAL A 117 -4.99 -9.21 4.71
N MET A 118 -5.79 -9.02 5.76
CA MET A 118 -5.87 -9.97 6.87
C MET A 118 -6.87 -11.09 6.53
N VAL A 119 -6.50 -12.31 6.88
CA VAL A 119 -7.29 -13.52 6.65
C VAL A 119 -7.31 -14.33 7.94
N SER A 120 -8.46 -14.88 8.31
CA SER A 120 -8.50 -15.80 9.44
C SER A 120 -7.78 -17.11 9.10
N THR A 121 -7.04 -17.69 10.06
CA THR A 121 -6.32 -18.97 9.89
C THR A 121 -7.22 -20.07 9.32
N ASN A 122 -8.50 -20.12 9.72
CA ASN A 122 -9.47 -21.11 9.23
C ASN A 122 -9.81 -20.97 7.74
N PHE A 123 -9.64 -19.77 7.18
CA PHE A 123 -9.91 -19.46 5.77
C PHE A 123 -8.63 -19.27 4.95
N LEU A 124 -7.46 -19.47 5.55
CA LEU A 124 -6.18 -19.23 4.90
C LEU A 124 -6.03 -20.09 3.64
N MET A 125 -6.29 -21.40 3.74
CA MET A 125 -6.18 -22.31 2.60
C MET A 125 -7.11 -21.89 1.47
N ARG A 126 -8.38 -21.62 1.79
CA ARG A 126 -9.37 -21.15 0.81
C ARG A 126 -8.97 -19.83 0.15
N HIS A 127 -8.32 -18.93 0.90
CA HIS A 127 -7.81 -17.68 0.36
C HIS A 127 -6.67 -17.93 -0.65
N VAL A 128 -5.66 -18.71 -0.25
CA VAL A 128 -4.46 -18.99 -1.05
C VAL A 128 -4.79 -19.79 -2.30
N GLU A 129 -5.72 -20.74 -2.20
CA GLU A 129 -6.20 -21.54 -3.33
C GLU A 129 -7.21 -20.79 -4.22
N GLY A 130 -7.70 -19.64 -3.76
CA GLY A 130 -8.67 -18.82 -4.46
C GLY A 130 -8.09 -18.15 -5.70
N GLU A 131 -8.90 -18.05 -6.75
CA GLU A 131 -8.51 -17.45 -8.03
C GLU A 131 -8.02 -16.01 -7.90
N ALA A 132 -8.62 -15.23 -6.99
CA ALA A 132 -8.19 -13.85 -6.74
C ALA A 132 -6.73 -13.78 -6.24
N HIS A 133 -6.33 -14.68 -5.34
CA HIS A 133 -4.96 -14.73 -4.84
C HIS A 133 -3.98 -15.20 -5.92
N LYS A 134 -4.32 -16.26 -6.66
CA LYS A 134 -3.50 -16.76 -7.77
C LYS A 134 -3.22 -15.68 -8.83
N GLN A 135 -4.24 -14.88 -9.18
CA GLN A 135 -4.07 -13.77 -10.11
C GLN A 135 -3.12 -12.68 -9.56
N GLU A 136 -3.19 -12.34 -8.28
CA GLU A 136 -2.25 -11.38 -7.70
C GLU A 136 -0.83 -11.94 -7.58
N LEU A 137 -0.70 -13.23 -7.28
CA LEU A 137 0.59 -13.93 -7.27
C LEU A 137 1.22 -13.93 -8.67
N GLU A 138 0.44 -14.26 -9.71
CA GLU A 138 0.90 -14.20 -11.10
C GLU A 138 1.33 -12.77 -11.48
N ARG A 139 0.52 -11.75 -11.13
CA ARG A 139 0.88 -10.35 -11.35
C ARG A 139 2.18 -9.98 -10.64
N ALA A 140 2.39 -10.45 -9.42
CA ALA A 140 3.64 -10.21 -8.68
C ALA A 140 4.86 -10.85 -9.37
N GLY A 141 4.69 -12.04 -9.96
CA GLY A 141 5.71 -12.70 -10.78
C GLY A 141 6.00 -11.97 -12.10
N ILE A 142 4.96 -11.55 -12.82
CA ILE A 142 5.12 -10.76 -14.08
C ILE A 142 5.84 -9.43 -13.80
N ARG A 143 5.49 -8.75 -12.71
CA ARG A 143 6.19 -7.52 -12.32
C ARG A 143 7.69 -7.79 -12.10
N ALA A 144 8.05 -8.95 -11.55
CA ALA A 144 9.46 -9.33 -11.35
C ALA A 144 10.22 -9.56 -12.65
N SER A 145 9.58 -10.13 -13.68
CA SER A 145 10.22 -10.37 -14.99
C SER A 145 10.40 -9.09 -15.80
N VAL A 146 9.50 -8.12 -15.63
CA VAL A 146 9.56 -6.82 -16.33
C VAL A 146 10.50 -5.84 -15.64
N TYR A 147 10.71 -5.98 -14.33
CA TYR A 147 11.52 -5.04 -13.57
C TYR A 147 13.01 -5.12 -13.98
N LYS A 148 13.48 -4.10 -14.68
CA LYS A 148 14.91 -3.87 -14.90
C LYS A 148 15.42 -2.98 -13.76
N PRO A 149 16.40 -3.41 -12.95
CA PRO A 149 17.02 -2.52 -11.99
C PRO A 149 17.61 -1.32 -12.74
N LYS A 150 17.31 -0.11 -12.27
CA LYS A 150 17.95 1.12 -12.75
C LYS A 150 19.35 1.25 -12.18
#